data_AF-A0A4Y2MG15-F1
#
_entry.id   AF-A0A4Y2MG15-F1
#
_cell.length_a   1.000
_cell.length_b   1.000
_cell.length_c   1.000
_cell.angle_alpha   90.00
_cell.angle_beta   90.00
_cell.angle_gamma   90.00
#
_symmetry.space_group_name_H-M   'P 1'
#
loop_
_entity.id
_entity.type
_entity.pdbx_description
1 polymer ?
#
loop_
_entity_poly.entity_id
_entity_poly.type
_entity_poly.pdbx_seq_one_letter_code
_entity_poly.pdbx_strand_id
1 'polypeptide(L)'
;MQQIIDEDNAKPYYIPHHCIYKPEKTTTPLRVVFDASAKTSAGQSLNSILLHGASIRDDLFSLVTRFRTHKYAFNADIQKKYRQILVEPSRRDLQRIVWKETHNSLIKIYPLNTVIYVMVSVPFLAMRVLKALADAEHEYFSEAAKIISRDMHDILSGATSLTLEKKLQVDISELLRRGAFELHKWVSHHPALLNDIFTPEYSFEDMQSNTVKALEML
;
A
#
# COMPACT_ATOMS: atom_id res chain seq x y z
N MET A 1 18.51 1.40 -0.54
CA MET A 1 19.11 0.05 -0.64
C MET A 1 20.61 0.24 -0.74
N GLN A 2 21.40 -0.66 -0.15
CA GLN A 2 22.85 -0.65 -0.27
C GLN A 2 23.27 -1.94 -0.98
N GLN A 3 24.28 -1.86 -1.83
CA GLN A 3 24.85 -3.06 -2.44
C GLN A 3 25.55 -3.88 -1.35
N ILE A 4 25.36 -5.19 -1.37
CA ILE A 4 26.06 -6.13 -0.48
C ILE A 4 26.91 -7.11 -1.28
N ILE A 5 27.87 -7.72 -0.59
CA ILE A 5 28.63 -8.87 -1.10
C ILE A 5 27.88 -10.13 -0.66
N ASP A 6 27.86 -11.17 -1.49
CA ASP A 6 27.28 -12.44 -1.07
C ASP A 6 28.20 -13.13 -0.07
N GLU A 7 27.74 -13.26 1.17
CA GLU A 7 28.46 -13.93 2.24
C GLU A 7 27.88 -15.34 2.44
N ASP A 8 28.76 -16.35 2.45
CA ASP A 8 28.41 -17.79 2.51
C ASP A 8 27.62 -18.22 3.78
N ASN A 9 27.60 -17.39 4.82
CA ASN A 9 26.97 -17.72 6.11
C ASN A 9 25.49 -17.32 6.21
N ALA A 10 24.96 -16.54 5.26
CA ALA A 10 23.56 -16.16 5.25
C ALA A 10 22.70 -17.25 4.60
N LYS A 11 21.40 -17.32 4.95
CA LYS A 11 20.39 -18.11 4.20
C LYS A 11 19.53 -17.17 3.36
N PRO A 12 20.06 -16.60 2.26
CA PRO A 12 19.34 -15.62 1.50
C PRO A 12 18.21 -16.23 0.69
N TYR A 13 17.23 -15.40 0.38
CA TYR A 13 16.26 -15.69 -0.66
C TYR A 13 16.35 -14.61 -1.74
N TYR A 14 16.65 -15.04 -2.96
CA TYR A 14 16.70 -14.18 -4.13
C TYR A 14 15.35 -14.16 -4.81
N ILE A 15 14.72 -12.99 -4.83
CA ILE A 15 13.41 -12.81 -5.44
C ILE A 15 13.60 -12.49 -6.92
N PRO A 16 13.12 -13.36 -7.83
CA PRO A 16 13.07 -13.03 -9.24
C PRO A 16 12.22 -11.79 -9.45
N HIS A 17 12.65 -10.95 -10.38
CA HIS A 17 11.89 -9.78 -10.76
C HIS A 17 12.09 -9.47 -12.23
N HIS A 18 11.10 -8.83 -12.82
CA HIS A 18 11.14 -8.33 -14.18
C HIS A 18 10.43 -6.98 -14.24
N CYS A 19 10.75 -6.20 -15.26
CA CYS A 19 10.05 -4.94 -15.48
C CYS A 19 8.93 -5.10 -16.51
N ILE A 20 7.83 -4.40 -16.26
CA ILE A 20 6.75 -4.19 -17.21
C ILE A 20 6.78 -2.71 -17.57
N TYR A 21 7.03 -2.42 -18.84
CA TYR A 21 7.03 -1.07 -19.39
C TYR A 21 5.73 -0.82 -20.17
N LYS A 22 5.04 0.26 -19.81
CA LYS A 22 3.74 0.71 -20.31
C LYS A 22 3.82 2.23 -20.54
N PRO A 23 4.39 2.68 -21.67
CA PRO A 23 4.63 4.10 -21.94
C PRO A 23 3.35 4.95 -21.94
N GLU A 24 2.19 4.35 -22.16
CA GLU A 24 0.88 4.99 -22.12
C GLU A 24 0.43 5.41 -20.72
N LYS A 25 1.12 4.99 -19.64
CA LYS A 25 0.80 5.36 -18.26
C LYS A 25 1.53 6.65 -17.87
N THR A 26 0.78 7.70 -17.55
CA THR A 26 1.30 9.03 -17.20
C THR A 26 2.19 9.04 -15.94
N THR A 27 1.82 8.30 -14.89
CA THR A 27 2.48 8.41 -13.57
C THR A 27 3.45 7.28 -13.25
N THR A 28 3.32 6.11 -13.88
CA THR A 28 4.19 4.95 -13.61
C THR A 28 4.35 4.10 -14.87
N PRO A 29 5.12 4.59 -15.86
CA PRO A 29 5.34 3.88 -17.11
C PRO A 29 6.19 2.62 -16.94
N LEU A 30 7.02 2.53 -15.90
CA LEU A 30 7.80 1.32 -15.57
C LEU A 30 7.38 0.76 -14.21
N ARG A 31 7.05 -0.52 -14.16
CA ARG A 31 6.75 -1.24 -12.92
C ARG A 31 7.68 -2.45 -12.78
N VAL A 32 8.25 -2.64 -11.60
CA VAL A 32 8.99 -3.85 -11.27
C VAL A 32 8.03 -4.84 -10.63
N VAL A 33 7.92 -6.02 -11.21
CA VAL A 33 7.15 -7.14 -10.69
C VAL A 33 8.11 -8.11 -10.03
N PHE A 34 7.83 -8.45 -8.79
CA PHE A 34 8.57 -9.43 -8.01
C PHE A 34 7.81 -10.76 -8.01
N ASP A 35 8.51 -11.88 -7.89
CA ASP A 35 7.89 -13.19 -7.77
C ASP A 35 8.36 -13.90 -6.48
N ALA A 36 7.61 -13.68 -5.40
CA ALA A 36 7.84 -14.39 -4.13
C ALA A 36 7.27 -15.82 -4.11
N SER A 37 6.62 -16.25 -5.20
CA SER A 37 6.09 -17.60 -5.38
C SER A 37 7.01 -18.51 -6.18
N ALA A 38 8.04 -17.95 -6.83
CA ALA A 38 9.09 -18.70 -7.50
C ALA A 38 9.75 -19.70 -6.55
N LYS A 39 9.89 -20.95 -6.98
CA LYS A 39 10.54 -21.98 -6.16
C LYS A 39 12.05 -21.89 -6.29
N THR A 40 12.73 -22.06 -5.17
CA THR A 40 14.19 -22.25 -5.13
C THR A 40 14.56 -23.67 -5.58
N SER A 41 15.87 -23.95 -5.69
CA SER A 41 16.39 -25.31 -5.91
C SER A 41 15.96 -26.31 -4.82
N ALA A 42 15.59 -25.83 -3.63
CA ALA A 42 15.02 -26.63 -2.55
C ALA A 42 13.50 -26.92 -2.71
N GLY A 43 12.87 -26.45 -3.80
CA GLY A 43 11.45 -26.70 -4.10
C GLY A 43 10.46 -25.83 -3.31
N GLN A 44 10.95 -24.97 -2.43
CA GLN A 44 10.16 -24.04 -1.61
C GLN A 44 10.25 -22.62 -2.16
N SER A 45 9.15 -21.86 -2.06
CA SER A 45 9.10 -20.42 -2.34
C SER A 45 9.00 -19.61 -1.05
N LEU A 46 9.32 -18.33 -1.10
CA LEU A 46 9.19 -17.45 0.07
C LEU A 46 7.75 -17.44 0.60
N ASN A 47 6.77 -17.40 -0.31
CA ASN A 47 5.35 -17.45 0.04
C ASN A 47 4.89 -18.77 0.67
N SER A 48 5.55 -19.89 0.38
CA SER A 48 5.25 -21.18 1.05
C SER A 48 5.80 -21.26 2.48
N ILE A 49 6.78 -20.43 2.81
CA ILE A 49 7.46 -20.43 4.13
C ILE A 49 6.87 -19.36 5.04
N LEU A 50 6.51 -18.19 4.49
CA LEU A 50 5.97 -17.09 5.27
C LEU A 50 4.59 -17.42 5.84
N LEU A 51 4.39 -17.04 7.10
CA LEU A 51 3.06 -17.05 7.71
C LEU A 51 2.21 -15.94 7.07
N HIS A 52 1.05 -16.32 6.55
CA HIS A 52 0.08 -15.38 5.97
C HIS A 52 -0.38 -14.31 6.98
N GLY A 53 -0.44 -14.66 8.27
CA GLY A 53 -1.07 -13.84 9.30
C GLY A 53 -2.59 -13.98 9.28
N ALA A 54 -3.25 -13.42 10.30
CA ALA A 54 -4.71 -13.47 10.40
C ALA A 54 -5.36 -12.74 9.22
N SER A 55 -6.37 -13.37 8.62
CA SER A 55 -7.22 -12.69 7.64
C SER A 55 -8.07 -11.67 8.40
N ILE A 56 -7.65 -10.41 8.36
CA ILE A 56 -8.41 -9.29 8.92
C ILE A 56 -8.95 -8.54 7.70
N ARG A 57 -9.98 -9.06 7.07
CA ARG A 57 -10.73 -8.28 6.07
C ARG A 57 -12.13 -8.17 6.61
N ASP A 58 -12.56 -6.94 6.89
CA ASP A 58 -13.97 -6.66 7.14
C ASP A 58 -14.76 -7.24 5.97
N ASP A 59 -15.86 -7.92 6.28
CA ASP A 59 -16.78 -8.39 5.26
C ASP A 59 -17.19 -7.22 4.35
N LEU A 60 -17.07 -7.41 3.04
CA LEU A 60 -17.29 -6.34 2.05
C LEU A 60 -18.70 -5.76 2.17
N PHE A 61 -19.68 -6.60 2.50
CA PHE A 61 -21.05 -6.14 2.71
C PHE A 61 -21.15 -5.20 3.91
N SER A 62 -20.50 -5.52 5.02
CA SER A 62 -20.42 -4.67 6.20
C SER A 62 -19.76 -3.32 5.91
N LEU A 63 -18.65 -3.34 5.16
CA LEU A 63 -17.91 -2.15 4.73
C LEU A 63 -18.80 -1.22 3.87
N VAL A 64 -19.42 -1.76 2.83
CA VAL A 64 -20.28 -1.01 1.90
C VAL A 64 -21.54 -0.49 2.60
N THR A 65 -22.17 -1.29 3.45
CA THR A 65 -23.38 -0.91 4.19
C THR A 65 -23.09 0.29 5.10
N ARG A 66 -22.00 0.23 5.86
CA ARG A 66 -21.55 1.34 6.71
C ARG A 66 -21.22 2.58 5.90
N PHE A 67 -20.49 2.43 4.80
CA PHE A 67 -20.14 3.55 3.91
C PHE A 67 -21.40 4.31 3.44
N ARG A 68 -22.47 3.58 3.11
CA ARG A 68 -23.78 4.15 2.68
C ARG A 68 -24.57 4.87 3.77
N THR A 69 -24.19 4.76 5.05
CA THR A 69 -24.89 5.48 6.13
C THR A 69 -24.54 6.96 6.20
N HIS A 70 -23.43 7.37 5.58
CA HIS A 70 -22.97 8.75 5.64
C HIS A 70 -23.67 9.63 4.61
N LYS A 71 -24.08 10.84 5.03
CA LYS A 71 -24.67 11.84 4.13
C LYS A 71 -23.61 12.43 3.20
N TYR A 72 -22.41 12.63 3.72
CA TYR A 72 -21.23 13.02 2.99
C TYR A 72 -20.17 11.94 3.16
N ALA A 73 -19.64 11.37 2.08
CA ALA A 73 -18.63 10.33 2.12
C ALA A 73 -17.50 10.56 1.10
N PHE A 74 -16.29 10.12 1.44
CA PHE A 74 -15.13 10.07 0.56
C PHE A 74 -14.44 8.70 0.60
N ASN A 75 -13.69 8.40 -0.46
CA ASN A 75 -12.72 7.33 -0.53
C ASN A 75 -11.33 7.89 -0.87
N ALA A 76 -10.27 7.32 -0.32
CA ALA A 76 -8.89 7.63 -0.68
C ALA A 76 -7.97 6.41 -0.52
N ASP A 77 -7.00 6.29 -1.44
CA ASP A 77 -5.97 5.26 -1.40
C ASP A 77 -4.72 5.78 -0.65
N ILE A 78 -4.02 4.91 0.07
CA ILE A 78 -2.68 5.24 0.61
C ILE A 78 -1.62 5.01 -0.47
N GLN A 79 -0.93 6.08 -0.87
CA GLN A 79 0.06 6.06 -1.93
C GLN A 79 1.26 5.20 -1.53
N LYS A 80 1.59 4.21 -2.37
CA LYS A 80 2.78 3.35 -2.20
C LYS A 80 2.91 2.77 -0.78
N LYS A 81 1.80 2.45 -0.10
CA LYS A 81 1.76 2.09 1.34
C LYS A 81 2.84 1.10 1.78
N TYR A 82 3.04 0.04 1.00
CA TYR A 82 4.02 -1.00 1.29
C TYR A 82 5.47 -0.49 1.28
N ARG A 83 5.78 0.52 0.47
CA ARG A 83 7.13 1.13 0.43
C ARG A 83 7.43 2.02 1.63
N GLN A 84 6.44 2.36 2.46
CA GLN A 84 6.65 3.12 3.69
C GLN A 84 6.93 2.21 4.90
N ILE A 85 6.81 0.89 4.73
CA ILE A 85 6.97 -0.08 5.82
C ILE A 85 8.33 -0.75 5.70
N LEU A 86 9.23 -0.46 6.65
CA LEU A 86 10.54 -1.07 6.73
C LEU A 86 10.47 -2.51 7.24
N VAL A 87 11.29 -3.37 6.64
CA VAL A 87 11.55 -4.73 7.13
C VAL A 87 12.68 -4.68 8.14
N GLU A 88 12.51 -5.48 9.19
CA GLU A 88 13.53 -5.71 10.23
C GLU A 88 14.88 -6.05 9.58
N PRO A 89 15.99 -5.37 9.92
CA PRO A 89 17.28 -5.57 9.27
C PRO A 89 17.73 -7.03 9.16
N SER A 90 17.50 -7.82 10.20
CA SER A 90 17.83 -9.26 10.27
C SER A 90 17.07 -10.12 9.25
N ARG A 91 15.94 -9.65 8.73
CA ARG A 91 15.07 -10.39 7.78
C ARG A 91 15.25 -9.96 6.33
N ARG A 92 16.01 -8.89 6.06
CA ARG A 92 16.16 -8.34 4.70
C ARG A 92 16.89 -9.29 3.75
N ASP A 93 17.67 -10.23 4.28
CA ASP A 93 18.31 -11.28 3.48
C ASP A 93 17.33 -12.25 2.82
N LEU A 94 16.09 -12.33 3.33
CA LEU A 94 15.01 -13.11 2.70
C LEU A 94 14.36 -12.38 1.52
N GLN A 95 14.83 -11.17 1.21
CA GLN A 95 14.28 -10.35 0.14
C GLN A 95 15.41 -9.65 -0.64
N ARG A 96 16.38 -10.45 -1.10
CA ARG A 96 17.46 -9.99 -1.98
C ARG A 96 17.01 -10.00 -3.43
N ILE A 97 17.55 -9.07 -4.20
CA ILE A 97 17.44 -9.06 -5.66
C ILE A 97 18.83 -8.99 -6.30
N VAL A 98 18.93 -9.53 -7.50
CA VAL A 98 20.11 -9.39 -8.36
C VAL A 98 19.91 -8.27 -9.36
N TRP A 99 20.91 -7.43 -9.60
CA TRP A 99 20.80 -6.32 -10.53
C TRP A 99 21.98 -6.30 -11.48
N LYS A 100 21.71 -6.01 -12.75
CA LYS A 100 22.71 -5.79 -13.79
C LYS A 100 22.34 -4.53 -14.56
N GLU A 101 23.27 -3.60 -14.70
CA GLU A 101 23.07 -2.39 -15.51
C GLU A 101 23.06 -2.71 -17.01
N THR A 102 23.94 -3.61 -17.43
CA THR A 102 24.00 -4.13 -18.80
C THR A 102 24.18 -5.65 -18.78
N HIS A 103 24.01 -6.30 -19.93
CA HIS A 103 24.21 -7.75 -20.05
C HIS A 103 25.62 -8.19 -19.61
N ASN A 104 26.64 -7.35 -19.80
CA ASN A 104 28.04 -7.69 -19.50
C ASN A 104 28.52 -7.13 -18.15
N SER A 105 27.68 -6.36 -17.45
CA SER A 105 28.00 -5.85 -16.12
C SER A 105 28.07 -6.98 -15.10
N LEU A 106 28.92 -6.80 -14.08
CA LEU A 106 28.93 -7.67 -12.90
C LEU A 106 27.57 -7.64 -12.19
N ILE A 107 27.18 -8.78 -11.64
CA ILE A 107 25.94 -8.90 -10.86
C ILE A 107 26.14 -8.16 -9.53
N LYS A 108 25.19 -7.28 -9.23
CA LYS A 108 25.09 -6.58 -7.94
C LYS A 108 23.94 -7.20 -7.13
N ILE A 109 24.09 -7.26 -5.82
CA ILE A 109 23.07 -7.79 -4.92
C ILE A 109 22.54 -6.67 -4.05
N TYR A 110 21.22 -6.57 -3.96
CA TYR A 110 20.53 -5.58 -3.14
C TYR A 110 19.48 -6.25 -2.25
N PRO A 111 19.57 -6.13 -0.92
CA PRO A 111 18.46 -6.44 -0.04
C PRO A 111 17.42 -5.32 -0.12
N LEU A 112 16.16 -5.70 -0.30
CA LEU A 112 15.05 -4.76 -0.24
C LEU A 112 14.85 -4.32 1.22
N ASN A 113 14.61 -3.03 1.43
CA ASN A 113 14.44 -2.47 2.78
C ASN A 113 12.99 -2.48 3.26
N THR A 114 12.05 -2.54 2.33
CA THR A 114 10.61 -2.38 2.60
C THR A 114 9.87 -3.66 2.30
N VAL A 115 8.66 -3.81 2.82
CA VAL A 115 7.83 -4.96 2.43
C VAL A 115 7.47 -4.85 0.94
N ILE A 116 7.43 -5.98 0.24
CA ILE A 116 7.02 -6.06 -1.16
C ILE A 116 5.63 -6.68 -1.26
N TYR A 117 4.76 -6.09 -2.08
CA TYR A 117 3.35 -6.45 -2.17
C TYR A 117 3.06 -7.91 -2.53
N VAL A 118 4.04 -8.65 -3.06
CA VAL A 118 3.90 -10.03 -3.51
C VAL A 118 4.07 -11.08 -2.40
N MET A 119 4.44 -10.67 -1.18
CA MET A 119 4.53 -11.62 -0.06
C MET A 119 3.16 -11.82 0.59
N VAL A 120 2.81 -13.07 0.86
CA VAL A 120 1.53 -13.47 1.48
C VAL A 120 1.24 -12.77 2.81
N SER A 121 2.27 -12.37 3.56
CA SER A 121 2.14 -11.73 4.87
C SER A 121 1.93 -10.21 4.80
N VAL A 122 2.13 -9.59 3.64
CA VAL A 122 2.16 -8.12 3.51
C VAL A 122 0.83 -7.45 3.84
N PRO A 123 -0.34 -7.96 3.42
CA PRO A 123 -1.61 -7.37 3.80
C PRO A 123 -1.74 -7.27 5.33
N PHE A 124 -1.45 -8.36 6.04
CA PHE A 124 -1.49 -8.38 7.50
C PHE A 124 -0.49 -7.41 8.12
N LEU A 125 0.75 -7.36 7.64
CA LEU A 125 1.77 -6.44 8.15
C LEU A 125 1.36 -4.97 7.96
N ALA A 126 0.86 -4.60 6.79
CA ALA A 126 0.43 -3.24 6.51
C ALA A 126 -0.71 -2.81 7.44
N MET A 127 -1.68 -3.68 7.66
CA MET A 127 -2.76 -3.43 8.60
C MET A 127 -2.28 -3.25 10.04
N ARG A 128 -1.34 -4.09 10.50
CA ARG A 128 -0.78 -3.99 11.85
C ARG A 128 -0.02 -2.68 12.05
N VAL A 129 0.68 -2.19 11.02
CA VAL A 129 1.36 -0.89 11.06
C VAL A 129 0.35 0.25 11.15
N LEU A 130 -0.70 0.25 10.31
CA LEU A 130 -1.74 1.28 10.35
C LEU A 130 -2.49 1.28 11.68
N LYS A 131 -2.81 0.10 12.22
CA LYS A 131 -3.42 -0.01 13.55
C LYS A 131 -2.50 0.52 14.66
N ALA A 132 -1.23 0.14 14.65
CA ALA A 132 -0.28 0.64 15.64
C ALA A 132 -0.12 2.17 15.57
N LEU A 133 -0.11 2.74 14.36
CA LEU A 133 -0.10 4.19 14.15
C LEU A 133 -1.38 4.83 14.70
N ALA A 134 -2.56 4.27 14.40
CA ALA A 134 -3.82 4.77 14.91
C ALA A 134 -3.91 4.70 16.44
N ASP A 135 -3.44 3.61 17.05
CA ASP A 135 -3.42 3.43 18.50
C ASP A 135 -2.46 4.45 19.16
N ALA A 136 -1.29 4.72 18.56
CA ALA A 136 -0.32 5.70 19.05
C ALA A 136 -0.80 7.15 18.96
N GLU A 137 -1.59 7.46 17.93
CA GLU A 137 -2.07 8.82 17.64
C GLU A 137 -3.51 9.06 18.15
N HIS A 138 -4.09 8.10 18.86
CA HIS A 138 -5.49 8.11 19.28
C HIS A 138 -5.85 9.31 20.16
N GLU A 139 -4.94 9.75 21.03
CA GLU A 139 -5.15 10.89 21.92
C GLU A 139 -5.31 12.20 21.16
N TYR A 140 -4.60 12.37 20.04
CA TYR A 140 -4.63 13.58 19.22
C TYR A 140 -5.75 13.56 18.19
N PHE A 141 -6.08 12.37 17.65
CA PHE A 141 -7.02 12.21 16.55
C PHE A 141 -8.00 11.05 16.78
N SER A 142 -8.77 11.11 17.87
CA SER A 142 -9.63 10.00 18.30
C SER A 142 -10.56 9.44 17.21
N GLU A 143 -11.24 10.30 16.45
CA GLU A 143 -12.15 9.87 15.38
C GLU A 143 -11.41 9.31 14.16
N ALA A 144 -10.34 9.97 13.70
CA ALA A 144 -9.53 9.48 12.59
C ALA A 144 -8.87 8.13 12.92
N ALA A 145 -8.37 7.97 14.15
CA ALA A 145 -7.78 6.73 14.64
C ALA A 145 -8.79 5.58 14.67
N LYS A 146 -10.05 5.83 15.05
CA LYS A 146 -11.12 4.83 14.99
C LYS A 146 -11.39 4.38 13.56
N ILE A 147 -11.41 5.32 12.61
CA ILE A 147 -11.63 5.02 11.19
C ILE A 147 -10.48 4.20 10.64
N ILE A 148 -9.22 4.62 10.83
CA ILE A 148 -8.05 3.87 10.34
C ILE A 148 -7.98 2.48 10.97
N SER A 149 -8.31 2.35 12.26
CA SER A 149 -8.35 1.05 12.95
C SER A 149 -9.46 0.13 12.47
N ARG A 150 -10.45 0.63 11.72
CA ARG A 150 -11.60 -0.12 11.24
C ARG A 150 -11.51 -0.38 9.74
N ASP A 151 -11.19 0.66 8.99
CA ASP A 151 -11.12 0.72 7.54
C ASP A 151 -9.65 0.66 7.08
N MET A 152 -9.00 -0.48 7.34
CA MET A 152 -7.53 -0.65 7.25
C MET A 152 -6.97 -0.88 5.82
N HIS A 153 -7.83 -1.09 4.82
CA HIS A 153 -7.39 -1.44 3.45
C HIS A 153 -7.37 -0.22 2.53
N ASP A 154 -8.51 0.47 2.47
CA ASP A 154 -8.77 1.73 1.77
C ASP A 154 -9.57 2.63 2.71
N ILE A 155 -9.28 3.94 2.73
CA ILE A 155 -9.92 4.86 3.65
C ILE A 155 -11.31 5.18 3.11
N LEU A 156 -12.32 4.47 3.63
CA LEU A 156 -13.73 4.69 3.35
C LEU A 156 -14.36 5.35 4.56
N SER A 157 -14.70 6.63 4.44
CA SER A 157 -15.26 7.38 5.56
C SER A 157 -16.34 8.35 5.12
N GLY A 158 -17.07 8.85 6.11
CA GLY A 158 -18.07 9.87 5.89
C GLY A 158 -18.53 10.56 7.18
N ALA A 159 -19.33 11.60 7.00
CA ALA A 159 -19.96 12.36 8.07
C ALA A 159 -21.37 12.83 7.68
N THR A 160 -22.10 13.36 8.64
CA THR A 160 -23.46 13.91 8.45
C THR A 160 -23.46 15.36 7.97
N SER A 161 -22.32 16.05 8.03
CA SER A 161 -22.15 17.45 7.61
C SER A 161 -20.89 17.61 6.78
N LEU A 162 -20.93 18.50 5.79
CA LEU A 162 -19.79 18.86 4.94
C LEU A 162 -18.60 19.38 5.76
N THR A 163 -18.86 20.19 6.79
CA THR A 163 -17.81 20.76 7.65
C THR A 163 -17.10 19.70 8.48
N LEU A 164 -17.86 18.75 9.03
CA LEU A 164 -17.30 17.62 9.78
C LEU A 164 -16.47 16.72 8.87
N GLU A 165 -16.96 16.47 7.65
CA GLU A 165 -16.26 15.65 6.68
C GLU A 165 -14.92 16.27 6.25
N LYS A 166 -14.89 17.57 5.95
CA LYS A 166 -13.63 18.26 5.61
C LYS A 166 -12.63 18.19 6.76
N LYS A 167 -13.09 18.41 7.99
CA LYS A 167 -12.24 18.26 9.17
C LYS A 167 -11.69 16.84 9.27
N LEU A 168 -12.52 15.83 9.04
CA LEU A 168 -12.13 14.43 9.08
C LEU A 168 -11.08 14.06 8.03
N GLN A 169 -11.21 14.58 6.80
CA GLN A 169 -10.20 14.42 5.75
C GLN A 169 -8.84 14.98 6.17
N VAL A 170 -8.82 16.15 6.80
CA VAL A 170 -7.60 16.79 7.32
C VAL A 170 -7.01 15.96 8.47
N ASP A 171 -7.82 15.59 9.46
CA ASP A 171 -7.38 14.82 10.64
C ASP A 171 -6.78 13.46 10.22
N ILE A 172 -7.43 12.74 9.29
CA ILE A 172 -6.90 11.47 8.75
C ILE A 172 -5.60 11.69 7.99
N SER A 173 -5.53 12.72 7.15
CA SER A 173 -4.33 13.02 6.37
C SER A 173 -3.15 13.37 7.29
N GLU A 174 -3.39 14.14 8.35
CA GLU A 174 -2.35 14.51 9.30
C GLU A 174 -1.87 13.31 10.12
N LEU A 175 -2.80 12.47 10.62
CA LEU A 175 -2.48 11.24 11.33
C LEU A 175 -1.60 10.33 10.45
N LEU A 176 -2.03 10.05 9.22
CA LEU A 176 -1.28 9.18 8.30
C LEU A 176 0.10 9.75 7.95
N ARG A 177 0.20 11.08 7.81
CA ARG A 177 1.47 11.76 7.54
C ARG A 177 2.49 11.58 8.68
N ARG A 178 2.05 11.42 9.94
CA ARG A 178 2.96 11.07 11.06
C ARG A 178 3.64 9.71 10.85
N GLY A 179 2.99 8.79 10.14
CA GLY A 179 3.56 7.52 9.70
C GLY A 179 4.19 7.54 8.30
N ALA A 180 4.43 8.73 7.72
CA ALA A 180 4.89 8.92 6.34
C ALA A 180 3.96 8.31 5.27
N PHE A 181 2.68 8.11 5.60
CA PHE A 181 1.66 7.67 4.65
C PHE A 181 0.96 8.88 4.04
N GLU A 182 0.90 8.92 2.72
CA GLU A 182 0.23 9.98 1.96
C GLU A 182 -1.03 9.44 1.29
N LEU A 183 -2.13 10.19 1.36
CA LEU A 183 -3.37 9.85 0.69
C LEU A 183 -3.43 10.42 -0.73
N HIS A 184 -4.00 9.65 -1.65
CA HIS A 184 -4.18 10.04 -3.05
C HIS A 184 -5.45 9.42 -3.64
N LYS A 185 -5.76 9.78 -4.89
CA LYS A 185 -6.96 9.32 -5.64
C LYS A 185 -8.25 9.53 -4.83
N TRP A 186 -8.42 10.74 -4.32
CA TRP A 186 -9.60 11.12 -3.59
C TRP A 186 -10.84 11.05 -4.48
N VAL A 187 -11.88 10.36 -4.01
CA VAL A 187 -13.18 10.26 -4.68
C VAL A 187 -14.25 10.67 -3.68
N SER A 188 -15.18 11.51 -4.12
CA SER A 188 -16.32 11.92 -3.30
C SER A 188 -17.56 12.11 -4.16
N HIS A 189 -18.72 11.85 -3.55
CA HIS A 189 -20.03 12.12 -4.13
C HIS A 189 -20.39 13.62 -4.11
N HIS A 190 -19.64 14.47 -3.38
CA HIS A 190 -19.89 15.91 -3.29
C HIS A 190 -18.64 16.73 -3.72
N PRO A 191 -18.69 17.52 -4.81
CA PRO A 191 -17.52 18.22 -5.37
C PRO A 191 -16.79 19.12 -4.38
N ALA A 192 -17.51 19.79 -3.48
CA ALA A 192 -16.90 20.69 -2.50
C ALA A 192 -15.92 20.00 -1.51
N LEU A 193 -15.93 18.66 -1.44
CA LEU A 193 -14.97 17.87 -0.67
C LEU A 193 -13.64 17.63 -1.40
N LEU A 194 -13.58 17.90 -2.70
CA LEU A 194 -12.37 17.73 -3.52
C LEU A 194 -11.66 19.06 -3.77
N ASN A 195 -12.36 20.19 -3.66
CA ASN A 195 -11.82 21.52 -3.96
C ASN A 195 -10.60 21.91 -3.12
N ASP A 196 -10.54 21.46 -1.86
CA ASP A 196 -9.47 21.82 -0.93
C ASP A 196 -8.31 20.79 -0.96
N ILE A 197 -8.47 19.71 -1.73
CA ILE A 197 -7.50 18.64 -1.84
C ILE A 197 -6.62 18.94 -3.05
N PHE A 198 -5.40 19.41 -2.80
CA PHE A 198 -4.40 19.54 -3.85
C PHE A 198 -3.99 18.13 -4.32
N THR A 199 -4.56 17.66 -5.42
CA THR A 199 -4.07 16.48 -6.14
C THR A 199 -3.20 16.98 -7.28
N PRO A 200 -1.85 16.85 -7.21
CA PRO A 200 -0.98 17.20 -8.35
C PRO A 200 -1.26 16.33 -9.58
N GLU A 201 -1.97 15.22 -9.41
CA GLU A 201 -2.29 14.23 -10.42
C GLU A 201 -3.69 13.70 -10.12
N TYR A 202 -4.61 13.72 -11.10
CA TYR A 202 -6.01 13.27 -11.10
C TYR A 202 -7.10 14.34 -10.97
N SER A 203 -7.59 14.78 -12.14
CA SER A 203 -8.99 15.13 -12.37
C SER A 203 -9.72 13.91 -12.95
N PHE A 204 -10.93 13.61 -12.49
CA PHE A 204 -11.83 12.69 -13.19
C PHE A 204 -12.58 13.46 -14.27
N GLU A 205 -11.91 13.79 -15.37
CA GLU A 205 -12.58 14.13 -16.62
C GLU A 205 -12.57 12.89 -17.51
N ASP A 206 -13.43 11.92 -17.19
CA ASP A 206 -13.76 10.84 -18.13
C ASP A 206 -15.22 10.42 -17.90
N MET A 207 -16.15 11.29 -18.30
CA MET A 207 -17.58 10.98 -18.43
C MET A 207 -17.90 10.14 -19.69
N GLN A 208 -16.89 9.54 -20.35
CA GLN A 208 -17.10 8.75 -21.58
C GLN A 208 -16.41 7.39 -21.62
N SER A 209 -16.10 6.77 -20.48
CA SER A 209 -15.67 5.37 -20.48
C SER A 209 -16.69 4.47 -19.77
N ASN A 210 -17.54 3.79 -20.55
CA ASN A 210 -18.38 2.68 -20.12
C ASN A 210 -17.57 1.42 -19.70
N THR A 211 -16.34 1.60 -19.19
CA THR A 211 -15.57 0.49 -18.64
C THR A 211 -15.72 0.47 -17.12
N VAL A 212 -16.45 -0.53 -16.63
CA VAL A 212 -16.39 -0.95 -15.23
C VAL A 212 -14.93 -1.37 -14.96
N LYS A 213 -14.13 -0.47 -14.40
CA LYS A 213 -12.85 -0.83 -13.79
C LYS A 213 -13.18 -1.55 -12.49
N ALA A 214 -13.22 -2.88 -12.55
CA ALA A 214 -13.22 -3.70 -11.35
C ALA A 214 -12.02 -3.29 -10.47
N LEU A 215 -12.25 -3.13 -9.17
CA LEU A 215 -11.19 -2.98 -8.18
C LEU A 215 -10.18 -4.11 -8.40
N GLU A 216 -8.96 -3.79 -8.82
CA GLU A 216 -7.82 -4.71 -8.71
C GLU A 216 -7.47 -4.81 -7.22
N MET A 217 -8.25 -5.61 -6.49
CA MET A 217 -7.83 -6.19 -5.22
C MET A 217 -6.94 -7.41 -5.53
N LEU A 218 -5.68 -7.17 -5.87
CA LEU A 218 -4.58 -8.14 -5.76
C LEU A 218 -3.30 -7.42 -5.32
#